data_AF-A0A6C0F825-F1
#
_entry.id   AF-A0A6C0F825-F1
#
_cell.length_a   1.000
_cell.length_b   1.000
_cell.length_c   1.000
_cell.angle_alpha   90.00
_cell.angle_beta   90.00
_cell.angle_gamma   90.00
#
_symmetry.space_group_name_H-M   'P 1'
#
loop_
_entity.id
_entity.type
_entity.pdbx_description
1 polymer ?
#
loop_
_entity_poly.entity_id
_entity_poly.type
_entity_poly.pdbx_seq_one_letter_code
_entity_poly.pdbx_strand_id
1 'polypeptide(L)'
;MKCFTDTYYKTTDPKTEYKELFSMDVGKSILFHTFVYVAFLYMLQFISNMKIIESKHLFSLVLVLILIMVFGFIGRLMRSKSVYNKEMELHNDEEKALQKTKHLIDTGYFTWFFCS
;
A
#
# COMPACT_ATOMS: atom_id res chain seq x y z
N MET A 1 15.34 -3.63 1.56
CA MET A 1 14.30 -4.23 2.41
C MET A 1 13.81 -3.29 3.51
N LYS A 2 14.66 -2.70 4.38
CA LYS A 2 14.21 -1.76 5.44
C LYS A 2 13.21 -0.69 4.98
N CYS A 3 13.47 -0.02 3.85
CA CYS A 3 12.56 0.98 3.28
C CYS A 3 11.11 0.49 3.10
N PHE A 4 10.91 -0.74 2.60
CA PHE A 4 9.56 -1.28 2.36
C PHE A 4 8.90 -1.71 3.66
N THR A 5 9.66 -2.34 4.56
CA THR A 5 9.21 -2.74 5.90
C THR A 5 8.81 -1.52 6.73
N ASP A 6 9.61 -0.45 6.70
CA ASP A 6 9.32 0.79 7.42
C ASP A 6 8.09 1.49 6.83
N THR A 7 7.95 1.52 5.49
CA THR A 7 6.73 2.01 4.83
C THR A 7 5.50 1.17 5.18
N TYR A 8 5.64 -0.15 5.27
CA TYR A 8 4.56 -1.05 5.68
C TYR A 8 4.09 -0.72 7.11
N TYR A 9 5.01 -0.64 8.07
CA TYR A 9 4.66 -0.33 9.46
C TYR A 9 4.06 1.07 9.60
N LYS A 10 4.59 2.09 8.91
CA LYS A 10 4.01 3.44 8.89
C LYS A 10 2.59 3.48 8.32
N THR A 11 2.31 2.66 7.31
CA THR A 11 0.99 2.65 6.65
C THR A 11 -0.03 1.75 7.35
N THR A 12 0.40 1.01 8.36
CA THR A 12 -0.43 0.11 9.18
C THR A 12 -0.55 0.55 10.63
N ASP A 13 0.30 1.46 11.11
CA ASP A 13 0.16 2.05 12.44
C ASP A 13 -0.95 3.10 12.47
N PRO A 14 -2.02 2.92 13.27
CA PRO A 14 -3.13 3.89 13.35
C PRO A 14 -2.70 5.24 13.93
N LYS A 15 -1.56 5.30 14.64
CA LYS A 15 -1.02 6.55 15.21
C LYS A 15 -0.27 7.39 14.17
N THR A 16 0.08 6.82 13.02
CA THR A 16 0.78 7.56 11.97
C THR A 16 -0.09 8.68 11.38
N GLU A 17 0.52 9.85 11.19
CA GLU A 17 -0.12 10.97 10.50
C GLU A 17 -0.13 10.76 8.98
N TYR A 18 -1.20 11.21 8.30
CA TYR A 18 -1.28 11.15 6.84
C TYR A 18 -0.15 11.92 6.14
N LYS A 19 0.46 12.91 6.79
CA LYS A 19 1.60 13.65 6.25
C LYS A 19 2.84 12.77 6.06
N GLU A 20 3.00 11.74 6.89
CA GLU A 20 4.14 10.81 6.78
C GLU A 20 4.05 9.91 5.54
N LEU A 21 2.85 9.79 4.94
CA LEU A 21 2.64 9.09 3.67
C LEU A 21 3.33 9.80 2.49
N PHE A 22 3.66 11.09 2.62
CA PHE A 22 4.39 11.86 1.61
C PHE A 22 5.91 11.82 1.81
N SER A 23 6.42 10.90 2.64
CA SER A 23 7.86 10.73 2.83
C SER A 23 8.55 10.16 1.58
N MET A 24 9.84 10.47 1.44
CA MET A 24 10.67 9.97 0.32
C MET A 24 10.68 8.44 0.23
N ASP A 25 10.55 7.74 1.35
CA ASP A 25 10.55 6.27 1.37
C ASP A 25 9.28 5.69 0.71
N VAL A 26 8.13 6.32 0.95
CA VAL A 26 6.87 5.95 0.28
C VAL A 26 6.98 6.24 -1.23
N GLY A 27 7.58 7.38 -1.61
CA GLY A 27 7.83 7.71 -3.01
C GLY A 27 8.71 6.66 -3.72
N LYS A 28 9.80 6.21 -3.08
CA LYS A 28 10.65 5.12 -3.60
C LYS A 28 9.87 3.80 -3.74
N SER A 29 9.01 3.48 -2.77
CA SER A 29 8.17 2.30 -2.82
C SER A 29 7.18 2.35 -3.98
N ILE A 30 6.52 3.49 -4.21
CA ILE A 30 5.61 3.70 -5.33
C ILE A 30 6.36 3.50 -6.66
N LEU A 31 7.51 4.17 -6.84
CA LEU A 31 8.31 4.04 -8.07
C LEU A 31 8.73 2.60 -8.35
N PHE A 32 9.17 1.88 -7.31
CA PHE A 32 9.54 0.47 -7.43
C PHE A 32 8.36 -0.40 -7.89
N HIS A 33 7.19 -0.27 -7.24
CA HIS A 33 6.00 -1.03 -7.63
C HIS A 33 5.52 -0.68 -9.04
N THR A 34 5.52 0.61 -9.39
CA THR A 34 5.17 1.04 -10.75
C THR A 34 6.11 0.43 -11.79
N PHE A 35 7.42 0.40 -11.53
CA PHE A 35 8.39 -0.24 -12.42
C PHE A 35 8.12 -1.75 -12.55
N VAL A 36 7.92 -2.45 -11.44
CA VAL A 36 7.62 -3.89 -11.42
C VAL A 36 6.33 -4.21 -12.18
N TYR A 37 5.27 -3.43 -11.99
CA TYR A 37 4.00 -3.64 -12.70
C TYR A 37 4.12 -3.40 -14.20
N VAL A 38 4.83 -2.34 -14.61
CA VAL A 38 5.08 -2.09 -16.03
C VAL A 38 5.92 -3.22 -16.64
N ALA A 39 6.99 -3.67 -15.95
CA ALA A 39 7.81 -4.79 -16.40
C ALA A 39 7.01 -6.09 -16.53
N PHE A 40 6.12 -6.37 -15.58
CA PHE A 40 5.23 -7.52 -15.62
C PHE A 40 4.27 -7.47 -16.81
N LEU A 41 3.67 -6.30 -17.11
CA LEU A 41 2.80 -6.14 -18.27
C LEU A 41 3.55 -6.34 -19.59
N TYR A 42 4.79 -5.83 -19.70
CA TYR A 42 5.64 -6.09 -20.87
C TYR A 42 5.99 -7.57 -21.01
N MET A 43 6.31 -8.25 -19.91
CA MET A 43 6.54 -9.70 -19.90
C MET A 43 5.30 -10.47 -20.34
N LEU A 44 4.11 -10.08 -19.88
CA LEU A 44 2.85 -10.72 -20.25
C LEU A 44 2.53 -10.50 -21.73
N GLN A 45 2.77 -9.31 -22.26
CA GLN A 45 2.68 -9.01 -23.69
C GLN A 45 3.65 -9.87 -24.51
N PHE A 46 4.89 -10.06 -24.03
CA PHE A 46 5.87 -10.92 -24.69
C PHE A 46 5.43 -12.39 -24.73
N ILE A 47 4.90 -12.92 -23.62
CA ILE A 47 4.48 -14.33 -23.53
C ILE A 47 3.19 -14.59 -24.32
N SER A 48 2.22 -13.67 -24.26
CA SER A 48 0.90 -13.84 -24.87
C SER A 48 0.86 -13.46 -26.36
N ASN A 49 1.90 -12.82 -26.89
CA ASN A 49 1.89 -12.16 -28.21
C ASN A 49 0.71 -11.18 -28.41
N MET A 50 0.04 -10.76 -27.33
CA MET A 50 -1.03 -9.77 -27.38
C MET A 50 -0.44 -8.40 -27.10
N LYS A 51 -0.82 -7.40 -27.92
CA LYS A 51 -0.39 -6.02 -27.73
C LYS A 51 -1.22 -5.37 -26.62
N ILE A 52 -0.69 -5.40 -25.40
CA ILE A 52 -1.37 -4.87 -24.20
C ILE A 52 -1.03 -3.39 -24.00
N ILE A 53 0.23 -3.01 -24.15
CA ILE A 53 0.70 -1.63 -23.98
C ILE A 53 1.01 -1.04 -25.34
N GLU A 54 0.31 0.06 -25.67
CA GLU A 54 0.75 0.95 -26.74
C GLU A 54 1.60 2.09 -26.16
N SER A 55 2.71 2.41 -26.83
CA SER A 55 3.66 3.43 -26.35
C SER A 55 3.01 4.80 -26.12
N LYS A 56 1.94 5.13 -26.86
CA LYS A 56 1.15 6.37 -26.69
C LYS A 56 0.39 6.42 -25.36
N HIS A 57 0.05 5.27 -24.78
CA HIS A 57 -0.73 5.17 -23.55
C HIS A 57 0.14 4.85 -22.31
N LEU A 58 1.45 4.64 -22.49
CA LEU A 58 2.36 4.30 -21.40
C LEU A 58 2.37 5.37 -20.31
N PHE A 59 2.40 6.65 -20.67
CA PHE A 59 2.39 7.74 -19.69
C PHE A 59 1.10 7.76 -18.86
N SER A 60 -0.06 7.62 -19.50
CA SER A 60 -1.36 7.56 -18.80
C SER A 60 -1.45 6.34 -17.90
N LEU A 61 -0.96 5.18 -18.34
CA LEU A 61 -0.91 3.96 -17.54
C LEU A 61 -0.06 4.16 -16.28
N VAL A 62 1.15 4.71 -16.42
CA VAL A 62 2.05 4.99 -15.30
C VAL A 62 1.39 5.96 -14.31
N LEU A 63 0.73 7.02 -14.80
CA LEU A 63 0.03 7.98 -13.95
C LEU A 63 -1.12 7.32 -13.17
N VAL A 64 -1.92 6.48 -13.83
CA VAL A 64 -2.99 5.72 -13.17
C VAL A 64 -2.44 4.76 -12.12
N LEU A 65 -1.35 4.04 -12.42
CA LEU A 65 -0.70 3.15 -11.46
C LEU A 65 -0.20 3.90 -10.23
N ILE A 66 0.43 5.06 -10.42
CA ILE A 66 0.87 5.91 -9.30
C ILE A 66 -0.33 6.34 -8.44
N LEU A 67 -1.43 6.80 -9.06
CA LEU A 67 -2.63 7.18 -8.32
C LEU A 67 -3.21 6.01 -7.53
N ILE A 68 -3.35 4.82 -8.13
CA ILE A 68 -3.84 3.62 -7.46
C ILE A 68 -2.97 3.28 -6.24
N MET A 69 -1.65 3.39 -6.36
CA MET A 69 -0.74 3.14 -5.25
C MET A 69 -0.91 4.15 -4.12
N VAL A 70 -1.02 5.45 -4.43
CA VAL A 70 -1.26 6.50 -3.44
C VAL A 70 -2.58 6.26 -2.70
N PHE A 71 -3.68 6.04 -3.43
CA PHE A 71 -4.97 5.72 -2.82
C PHE A 71 -4.92 4.43 -2.00
N GLY A 72 -4.15 3.44 -2.45
CA GLY A 72 -3.90 2.20 -1.71
C GLY A 72 -3.24 2.42 -0.35
N PHE A 73 -2.20 3.26 -0.30
CA PHE A 73 -1.54 3.61 0.96
C PHE A 73 -2.46 4.39 1.90
N ILE A 74 -3.24 5.35 1.38
CA ILE A 74 -4.22 6.10 2.17
C ILE A 74 -5.30 5.15 2.72
N GLY A 75 -5.85 4.28 1.86
CA GLY A 75 -6.87 3.31 2.25
C GLY A 75 -6.39 2.34 3.33
N ARG A 76 -5.12 1.92 3.27
CA ARG A 76 -4.51 1.09 4.31
C ARG A 76 -4.48 1.80 5.66
N LEU A 77 -4.02 3.05 5.69
CA LEU A 77 -3.94 3.84 6.92
C LEU A 77 -5.35 4.15 7.47
N MET A 78 -6.30 4.51 6.60
CA MET A 78 -7.70 4.75 6.98
C MET A 78 -8.32 3.51 7.63
N ARG A 79 -8.09 2.33 7.07
CA ARG A 79 -8.58 1.07 7.64
C ARG A 79 -7.95 0.81 9.00
N SER A 80 -6.64 1.01 9.13
CA SER A 80 -5.95 0.84 10.42
C SER A 80 -6.56 1.72 11.51
N LYS A 81 -6.77 3.01 11.20
CA LYS A 81 -7.43 3.96 12.12
C LYS A 81 -8.86 3.56 12.44
N SER A 82 -9.62 3.06 11.47
CA SER A 82 -11.00 2.62 11.68
C SER A 82 -11.09 1.40 12.61
N VAL A 83 -10.20 0.41 12.44
CA VAL A 83 -10.13 -0.75 13.33
C VAL A 83 -9.70 -0.31 14.74
N TYR A 84 -8.69 0.54 14.84
CA TYR A 84 -8.22 1.06 16.12
C TYR A 84 -9.31 1.82 16.88
N ASN A 85 -10.01 2.74 16.22
CA ASN A 85 -11.09 3.52 16.85
C ASN A 85 -12.21 2.61 17.36
N LYS A 86 -12.56 1.56 16.60
CA LYS A 86 -13.59 0.60 17.00
C LYS A 86 -13.15 -0.25 18.20
N GLU A 87 -11.89 -0.68 18.23
CA GLU A 87 -11.35 -1.44 19.38
C GLU A 87 -11.20 -0.56 20.63
N MET A 88 -10.85 0.72 20.46
CA MET A 88 -10.81 1.72 21.53
C MET A 88 -12.20 1.92 22.17
N GLU A 89 -13.25 2.05 21.36
CA GLU A 89 -14.63 2.18 21.82
C GLU A 89 -15.11 0.95 22.61
N LEU A 90 -14.64 -0.25 22.27
CA LEU A 90 -15.07 -1.51 22.88
C LEU A 90 -14.36 -1.84 24.19
N HIS A 91 -13.07 -1.50 24.31
CA HIS A 91 -12.22 -1.98 25.41
C HIS A 91 -11.69 -0.88 26.33
N ASN A 92 -11.79 0.41 25.96
CA ASN A 92 -11.29 1.56 26.73
C ASN A 92 -9.81 1.44 27.19
N ASP A 93 -9.05 0.55 26.57
CA ASP A 93 -7.68 0.19 26.91
C ASP A 93 -6.83 0.33 25.64
N GLU A 94 -6.02 1.39 25.62
CA GLU A 94 -5.24 1.81 24.47
C GLU A 94 -4.23 0.75 24.02
N GLU A 95 -3.63 0.04 24.97
CA GLU A 95 -2.57 -0.92 24.71
C GLU A 95 -3.14 -2.21 24.10
N LYS A 96 -4.30 -2.67 24.62
CA LYS A 96 -5.01 -3.82 24.07
C LYS A 96 -5.64 -3.54 22.71
N ALA A 97 -6.19 -2.33 22.51
CA ALA A 97 -6.74 -1.91 21.23
C ALA A 97 -5.66 -1.87 20.13
N LEU A 98 -4.45 -1.37 20.46
CA LEU A 98 -3.32 -1.36 19.54
C LEU A 98 -2.85 -2.77 19.19
N GLN A 99 -2.69 -3.67 20.18
CA GLN A 99 -2.24 -5.04 19.94
C GLN A 99 -3.23 -5.83 19.08
N LYS A 100 -4.54 -5.72 19.36
CA LYS A 100 -5.58 -6.36 18.55
C LYS A 100 -5.64 -5.79 17.14
N THR A 101 -5.50 -4.47 16.99
CA THR A 101 -5.47 -3.83 15.67
C THR A 101 -4.29 -4.31 14.85
N LYS A 102 -3.08 -4.36 15.43
CA LYS A 102 -1.89 -4.90 14.75
C LYS A 102 -2.10 -6.35 14.36
N HIS A 103 -2.62 -7.18 15.26
CA HIS A 103 -2.92 -8.58 14.96
C HIS A 103 -3.95 -8.72 13.83
N LEU A 104 -5.05 -7.95 13.83
CA LEU A 104 -6.06 -7.95 12.78
C LEU A 104 -5.55 -7.46 11.42
N ILE A 105 -4.64 -6.50 11.42
CA ILE A 105 -4.02 -5.97 10.20
C ILE A 105 -3.01 -6.98 9.64
N ASP A 106 -2.15 -7.54 10.49
CA ASP A 106 -1.13 -8.52 10.08
C ASP A 106 -1.76 -9.83 9.60
N THR A 107 -2.87 -10.25 10.21
CA THR A 107 -3.65 -11.42 9.78
C THR A 107 -4.61 -11.06 8.63
N GLY A 108 -4.74 -9.78 8.29
CA GLY A 108 -5.64 -9.27 7.28
C GLY A 108 -5.13 -9.50 5.86
N TYR A 109 -6.06 -9.81 4.95
CA TYR A 109 -5.82 -10.09 3.52
C TYR A 109 -5.05 -8.98 2.75
N PHE A 110 -4.95 -7.77 3.30
CA PHE A 110 -4.34 -6.61 2.65
C PHE A 110 -2.80 -6.58 2.69
N THR A 111 -2.18 -7.33 3.60
CA THR A 111 -0.71 -7.49 3.66
C THR A 111 -0.17 -8.04 2.33
N TRP A 112 -0.93 -8.92 1.69
CA TRP A 112 -0.54 -9.56 0.43
C TRP A 112 -0.78 -8.70 -0.81
N PHE A 113 -1.81 -7.85 -0.84
CA PHE A 113 -2.24 -7.16 -2.06
C PHE A 113 -1.40 -5.93 -2.43
N PHE A 114 -0.72 -5.35 -1.44
CA PHE A 114 0.16 -4.19 -1.62
C PHE A 114 1.61 -4.48 -1.21
N CYS A 115 1.97 -5.76 -1.22
CA CYS A 115 3.30 -6.34 -0.97
C CYS A 115 3.89 -6.18 0.45
N SER A 116 4.31 -7.33 0.99
CA SER A 116 5.49 -7.50 1.84
C SER A 116 6.72 -6.76 1.32
#